data_AF-A0A2D7L617-F1
#
_entry.id   AF-A0A2D7L617-F1
#
_cell.length_a   1.000
_cell.length_b   1.000
_cell.length_c   1.000
_cell.angle_alpha   90.00
_cell.angle_beta   90.00
_cell.angle_gamma   90.00
#
_symmetry.space_group_name_H-M   'P 1'
#
loop_
_entity.id
_entity.type
_entity.pdbx_description
1 polymer ?
#
loop_
_entity_poly.entity_id
_entity_poly.type
_entity_poly.pdbx_seq_one_letter_code
_entity_poly.pdbx_strand_id
1 'polypeptide(L)'
;MKIQKGDTVKIISGKDNGKEGKVLQVFPKKNQVLVEGVNVNKKHQKPQGQTMQGGVIDKSMPIHVSNVALVVKKKSGRVRYKFDKNGNKFRVLAQTGDEA
;
A
#
# COMPACT_ATOMS: atom_id res chain seq x y z
N MET A 1 8.30 -2.00 -9.96
CA MET A 1 7.08 -2.07 -9.11
C MET A 1 6.24 -0.84 -9.38
N LYS A 2 4.90 -0.97 -9.51
CA LYS A 2 4.02 0.13 -9.96
C LYS A 2 3.48 1.01 -8.83
N ILE A 3 3.46 0.49 -7.61
CA ILE A 3 3.00 1.15 -6.39
C ILE A 3 4.19 1.81 -5.68
N GLN A 4 3.98 3.00 -5.15
CA GLN A 4 4.96 3.80 -4.42
C GLN A 4 4.46 4.13 -3.01
N LYS A 5 5.37 4.58 -2.14
CA LYS A 5 5.03 5.05 -0.80
C LYS A 5 4.13 6.28 -0.91
N GLY A 6 3.06 6.31 -0.13
CA GLY A 6 2.09 7.40 -0.13
C GLY A 6 0.88 7.19 -1.03
N ASP A 7 0.93 6.24 -1.96
CA ASP A 7 -0.21 5.87 -2.79
C ASP A 7 -1.37 5.33 -1.92
N THR A 8 -2.60 5.65 -2.31
CA THR A 8 -3.80 5.00 -1.76
C THR A 8 -4.11 3.76 -2.58
N VAL A 9 -4.28 2.62 -1.91
CA VAL A 9 -4.54 1.34 -2.57
C VAL A 9 -5.77 0.66 -1.99
N LYS A 10 -6.45 -0.09 -2.86
CA LYS A 10 -7.56 -0.98 -2.51
C LYS A 10 -7.09 -2.42 -2.57
N ILE A 11 -7.51 -3.21 -1.61
CA ILE A 11 -7.17 -4.63 -1.55
C ILE A 11 -8.17 -5.38 -2.42
N ILE A 12 -7.65 -6.17 -3.36
CA ILE A 12 -8.44 -6.91 -4.37
C ILE A 12 -8.77 -8.32 -3.87
N SER A 13 -7.87 -8.91 -3.09
CA SER A 13 -7.96 -10.29 -2.67
C SER A 13 -7.31 -10.51 -1.30
N GLY A 14 -7.78 -11.56 -0.59
CA GLY A 14 -7.32 -11.91 0.75
C GLY A 14 -8.29 -11.49 1.86
N LYS A 15 -7.82 -11.60 3.11
CA LYS A 15 -8.62 -11.36 4.33
C LYS A 15 -9.27 -9.97 4.38
N ASP A 16 -8.56 -8.97 3.88
CA ASP A 16 -8.95 -7.56 3.92
C ASP A 16 -9.51 -7.06 2.58
N ASN A 17 -10.08 -7.95 1.76
CA ASN A 17 -10.66 -7.61 0.46
C ASN A 17 -11.66 -6.44 0.57
N GLY A 18 -11.54 -5.47 -0.34
CA GLY A 18 -12.42 -4.31 -0.42
C GLY A 18 -11.98 -3.12 0.43
N LYS A 19 -11.09 -3.32 1.42
CA LYS A 19 -10.56 -2.22 2.22
C LYS A 19 -9.62 -1.33 1.40
N GLU A 20 -9.60 -0.05 1.74
CA GLU A 20 -8.68 0.94 1.20
C GLU A 20 -7.74 1.40 2.30
N GLY A 21 -6.49 1.69 1.94
CA GLY A 21 -5.48 2.16 2.87
C GLY A 21 -4.31 2.82 2.18
N LYS A 22 -3.54 3.58 2.94
CA LYS A 22 -2.34 4.26 2.45
C LYS A 22 -1.12 3.35 2.53
N VAL A 23 -0.27 3.40 1.51
CA VAL A 23 0.99 2.65 1.50
C VAL A 23 2.02 3.37 2.37
N LEU A 24 2.38 2.74 3.51
CA LEU A 24 3.38 3.24 4.45
C LEU A 24 4.80 2.97 3.96
N GLN A 25 5.03 1.79 3.41
CA GLN A 25 6.33 1.36 2.94
C GLN A 25 6.20 0.34 1.81
N VAL A 26 7.21 0.32 0.94
CA VAL A 26 7.27 -0.59 -0.20
C VAL A 26 8.53 -1.44 -0.08
N PHE A 27 8.44 -2.73 -0.39
CA PHE A 27 9.55 -3.69 -0.40
C PHE A 27 9.73 -4.27 -1.82
N PRO A 28 10.44 -3.56 -2.72
CA PRO A 28 10.55 -3.96 -4.13
C PRO A 28 11.19 -5.35 -4.30
N LYS A 29 12.23 -5.66 -3.52
CA LYS A 29 12.93 -6.95 -3.57
C LYS A 29 12.04 -8.16 -3.22
N LYS A 30 11.01 -7.93 -2.38
CA LYS A 30 10.11 -8.98 -1.87
C LYS A 30 8.73 -8.95 -2.54
N ASN A 31 8.51 -8.04 -3.50
CA ASN A 31 7.21 -7.80 -4.12
C ASN A 31 6.08 -7.54 -3.11
N GLN A 32 6.39 -6.88 -1.99
CA GLN A 32 5.44 -6.62 -0.90
C GLN A 32 5.27 -5.13 -0.63
N VAL A 33 4.11 -4.76 -0.11
CA VAL A 33 3.76 -3.41 0.32
C VAL A 33 3.17 -3.46 1.72
N LEU A 34 3.54 -2.49 2.56
CA LEU A 34 2.94 -2.28 3.86
C LEU A 34 1.84 -1.23 3.71
N VAL A 35 0.60 -1.65 3.96
CA VAL A 35 -0.58 -0.79 3.88
C VAL A 35 -1.11 -0.58 5.29
N GLU A 36 -1.48 0.66 5.62
CA GLU A 36 -2.04 1.01 6.91
C GLU A 36 -3.39 0.32 7.15
N GLY A 37 -3.56 -0.30 8.33
CA GLY A 37 -4.82 -0.90 8.75
C GLY A 37 -5.19 -2.21 8.04
N VAL A 38 -4.27 -2.76 7.23
CA VAL A 38 -4.46 -3.99 6.46
C VAL A 38 -3.49 -5.06 6.95
N ASN A 39 -3.93 -6.32 6.96
CA ASN A 39 -3.15 -7.46 7.45
C ASN A 39 -2.60 -7.21 8.86
N VAL A 40 -3.50 -6.78 9.77
CA VAL A 40 -3.15 -6.41 11.14
C VAL A 40 -3.01 -7.66 12.00
N ASN A 41 -1.85 -7.77 12.64
CA ASN A 41 -1.54 -8.84 13.58
C ASN A 41 -1.21 -8.27 14.95
N LYS A 42 -1.70 -8.95 15.99
CA LYS A 42 -1.34 -8.69 17.38
C LYS A 42 0.08 -9.16 17.64
N LYS A 43 0.98 -8.22 17.97
CA LYS A 43 2.35 -8.52 18.36
C LYS A 43 2.51 -8.24 19.85
N HIS A 44 2.88 -9.27 20.60
CA HIS A 44 3.32 -9.13 21.98
C HIS A 44 4.69 -8.47 21.97
N GLN A 45 4.77 -7.25 22.52
CA GLN A 45 6.00 -6.49 22.63
C GLN A 45 6.47 -6.50 24.07
N LYS A 46 7.69 -7.00 24.28
CA LYS A 46 8.38 -6.88 25.56
C LYS A 46 8.60 -5.39 25.87
N PRO A 47 8.48 -4.97 27.14
CA PRO A 47 8.81 -3.61 27.54
C PRO A 47 10.26 -3.29 27.18
N GLN A 48 10.52 -2.07 26.73
CA GLN A 48 11.85 -1.63 26.36
C GLN A 48 12.14 -0.29 27.05
N GLY A 49 12.89 -0.34 28.16
CA GLY A 49 13.19 0.82 29.01
C GLY A 49 12.12 1.11 30.07
N GLN A 50 12.32 2.18 30.85
CA GLN A 50 11.41 2.58 31.94
C GLN A 50 10.08 3.19 31.44
N THR A 51 10.06 3.77 30.23
CA THR A 51 8.91 4.54 29.73
C THR A 51 8.00 3.77 28.77
N MET A 52 8.46 2.69 28.15
CA MET A 52 7.61 1.89 27.25
C MET A 52 7.05 0.67 27.98
N GLN A 53 5.80 0.79 28.42
CA GLN A 53 5.06 -0.31 29.00
C GLN A 53 4.88 -1.43 27.96
N GLY A 54 5.17 -2.66 28.35
CA GLY A 54 4.96 -3.84 27.50
C GLY A 54 3.47 -4.04 27.22
N GLY A 55 3.15 -4.73 26.13
CA GLY A 55 1.76 -4.94 25.79
C GLY A 55 1.55 -5.62 24.44
N VAL A 56 0.27 -5.78 24.09
CA VAL A 56 -0.14 -6.27 22.78
C VAL A 56 -0.36 -5.06 21.88
N ILE A 57 0.50 -4.91 20.87
CA ILE A 57 0.36 -3.86 19.86
C ILE A 57 -0.23 -4.44 18.57
N ASP A 58 -1.10 -3.68 17.93
CA ASP A 58 -1.59 -3.99 16.60
C ASP A 58 -0.59 -3.49 15.57
N LYS A 59 -0.05 -4.41 14.77
CA LYS A 59 0.95 -4.09 13.75
C LYS A 59 0.43 -4.51 12.38
N SER A 60 0.37 -3.55 11.46
CA SER A 60 0.12 -3.85 10.04
C SER A 60 1.29 -4.65 9.47
N MET A 61 1.00 -5.70 8.71
CA MET A 61 2.00 -6.55 8.08
C MET A 61 2.02 -6.36 6.56
N PRO A 62 3.15 -6.59 5.90
CA PRO A 62 3.23 -6.48 4.45
C PRO A 62 2.29 -7.46 3.74
N ILE A 63 1.75 -7.05 2.62
CA ILE A 63 0.95 -7.86 1.69
C ILE A 63 1.60 -7.89 0.32
N HIS A 64 1.31 -8.91 -0.48
CA HIS A 64 1.88 -9.02 -1.81
C HIS A 64 1.27 -7.99 -2.77
N VAL A 65 2.11 -7.42 -3.65
CA VAL A 65 1.71 -6.32 -4.56
C VAL A 65 0.63 -6.73 -5.58
N SER A 66 0.47 -8.03 -5.85
CA SER A 66 -0.61 -8.52 -6.73
C SER A 66 -2.00 -8.33 -6.15
N ASN A 67 -2.11 -8.24 -4.82
CA ASN A 67 -3.39 -8.19 -4.12
C ASN A 67 -3.86 -6.75 -3.88
N VAL A 68 -3.16 -5.76 -4.45
CA VAL A 68 -3.48 -4.34 -4.31
C VAL A 68 -3.67 -3.68 -5.67
N ALA A 69 -4.66 -2.78 -5.74
CA ALA A 69 -4.90 -1.89 -6.87
C ALA A 69 -4.68 -0.45 -6.42
N LEU A 70 -4.08 0.37 -7.29
CA LEU A 70 -4.00 1.82 -7.06
C LEU A 70 -5.41 2.43 -7.11
N VAL A 71 -5.71 3.35 -6.19
CA VAL A 71 -6.95 4.12 -6.15
C VAL A 71 -6.64 5.57 -6.51
N VAL A 72 -7.30 6.08 -7.55
CA VAL A 72 -7.26 7.50 -7.95
C VAL A 72 -8.70 7.98 -8.10
N LYS A 73 -9.06 9.10 -7.46
CA LYS A 73 -10.41 9.70 -7.53
C LYS A 73 -11.55 8.68 -7.36
N LYS A 74 -11.47 7.83 -6.32
CA LYS A 74 -12.45 6.77 -5.98
C LYS A 74 -12.56 5.61 -6.99
N LYS A 75 -11.67 5.52 -7.98
CA LYS A 75 -11.60 4.39 -8.91
C LYS A 75 -10.32 3.61 -8.68
N SER A 76 -10.45 2.29 -8.55
CA SER A 76 -9.33 1.38 -8.40
C SER A 76 -9.01 0.71 -9.74
N GLY A 77 -7.74 0.56 -10.10
CA GLY A 77 -7.41 -0.04 -11.39
C GLY A 77 -5.94 -0.36 -11.63
N ARG A 78 -5.68 -0.87 -12.84
CA ARG A 78 -4.32 -1.18 -13.32
C ARG A 78 -3.57 0.12 -13.62
N VAL A 79 -2.29 0.17 -13.26
CA VAL A 79 -1.41 1.33 -13.56
C VAL A 79 -0.72 1.15 -14.92
N ARG A 80 -0.78 2.20 -15.75
CA ARG A 80 -0.02 2.39 -16.99
C ARG A 80 0.96 3.56 -16.83
N TYR A 81 1.95 3.61 -17.71
CA TYR A 81 2.87 4.74 -17.79
C TYR A 81 2.57 5.55 -19.06
N LYS A 82 2.64 6.87 -18.95
CA LYS A 82 2.60 7.80 -20.08
C LYS A 82 3.81 8.73 -20.00
N PHE A 83 4.14 9.35 -21.12
CA PHE A 83 5.19 10.35 -21.22
C PHE A 83 4.58 11.70 -21.57
N ASP A 84 5.08 12.74 -20.92
CA ASP A 84 4.71 14.11 -21.25
C ASP A 84 5.49 14.59 -22.49
N LYS A 85 5.10 15.72 -23.07
CA LYS A 85 5.82 16.36 -24.20
C LYS A 85 7.30 16.62 -23.88
N ASN A 86 7.62 16.76 -22.60
CA ASN A 86 8.96 16.98 -22.07
C ASN A 86 9.74 15.67 -21.80
N GLY A 87 9.18 14.49 -22.11
CA GLY A 87 9.81 13.19 -21.87
C GLY A 87 9.65 12.65 -20.44
N ASN A 88 8.97 13.37 -19.55
CA ASN A 88 8.76 12.95 -18.16
C ASN A 88 7.77 11.78 -18.09
N LYS A 89 8.15 10.71 -17.38
CA LYS A 89 7.33 9.51 -17.21
C LYS A 89 6.41 9.64 -16.02
N PHE A 90 5.10 9.61 -16.26
CA PHE A 90 4.07 9.66 -15.21
C PHE A 90 3.20 8.40 -15.18
N ARG A 91 2.57 8.17 -14.03
CA ARG A 91 1.70 7.01 -13.77
C ARG A 91 0.25 7.43 -13.95
N VAL A 92 -0.51 6.64 -14.70
CA VAL A 92 -1.94 6.86 -14.89
C VAL A 92 -2.74 5.60 -14.60
N LEU A 93 -3.98 5.80 -14.14
CA LEU A 93 -4.96 4.73 -14.07
C LEU A 93 -5.36 4.31 -15.49
N ALA A 94 -5.29 3.02 -15.81
CA ALA A 94 -5.59 2.52 -17.16
C ALA A 94 -7.06 2.75 -17.58
N GLN A 95 -7.96 2.84 -16.60
CA GLN A 95 -9.39 2.95 -16.85
C GLN A 95 -9.86 4.40 -17.06
N THR A 96 -9.27 5.37 -16.35
CA THR A 96 -9.69 6.77 -16.44
C THR A 96 -8.66 7.70 -17.07
N GLY A 97 -7.40 7.27 -17.14
CA GLY A 97 -6.30 8.14 -17.56
C GLY A 97 -5.90 9.17 -16.51
N ASP A 98 -6.51 9.16 -15.31
CA ASP A 98 -6.15 10.06 -14.22
C ASP A 98 -4.75 9.76 -13.69
N GLU A 99 -4.03 10.82 -13.34
CA GLU A 99 -2.68 10.77 -12.79
C GLU A 99 -2.69 10.35 -11.30
N ALA A 100 -1.66 9.59 -10.93
CA ALA A 100 -1.48 8.95 -9.62
C ALA A 100 -0.67 9.81 -8.65
#